data_AF-A0A2N5DZJ6-F1
#
_entry.id   AF-A0A2N5DZJ6-F1
#
_cell.length_a   1.000
_cell.length_b   1.000
_cell.length_c   1.000
_cell.angle_alpha   90.00
_cell.angle_beta   90.00
_cell.angle_gamma   90.00
#
_symmetry.space_group_name_H-M   'P 1'
#
loop_
_entity.id
_entity.type
_entity.pdbx_description
1 polymer ?
#
loop_
_entity_poly.entity_id
_entity_poly.type
_entity_poly.pdbx_seq_one_letter_code
_entity_poly.pdbx_strand_id
1 'polypeptide(L)'
;MKDKKMISIDQFTADERLTVDETVRDLVQKHLLRTGKAPDSKKEKELIAEARETVMAAKLAKEKAKAVKKPVRKKKPSALTASEVGDFNWSASVERGKR
;
A
#
# COMPACT_ATOMS: atom_id res chain seq x y z
N MET A 1 16.48 -17.68 -12.24
CA MET A 1 15.05 -17.45 -11.93
C MET A 1 15.00 -16.81 -10.55
N LYS A 2 14.24 -15.73 -10.35
CA LYS A 2 14.06 -15.17 -9.00
C LYS A 2 13.20 -16.16 -8.22
N ASP A 3 13.75 -16.75 -7.16
CA ASP A 3 12.98 -17.57 -6.25
C ASP A 3 11.80 -16.74 -5.75
N LYS A 4 10.59 -17.04 -6.25
CA LYS A 4 9.36 -16.45 -5.74
C LYS A 4 9.24 -16.94 -4.29
N LYS A 5 9.72 -16.13 -3.35
CA LYS A 5 9.51 -16.36 -1.93
C LYS A 5 8.00 -16.47 -1.73
N MET A 6 7.56 -17.67 -1.35
CA MET A 6 6.18 -17.94 -1.00
C MET A 6 5.78 -16.99 0.13
N ILE A 7 4.71 -16.23 -0.07
CA ILE A 7 4.16 -15.37 0.97
C ILE A 7 3.52 -16.29 2.01
N SER A 8 4.11 -16.32 3.21
CA SER A 8 3.59 -17.10 4.34
C SER A 8 2.26 -16.53 4.82
N ILE A 9 1.34 -17.40 5.19
CA ILE A 9 0.02 -17.03 5.71
C ILE A 9 0.12 -16.19 6.99
N ASP A 10 1.20 -16.34 7.75
CA ASP A 10 1.45 -15.59 9.00
C ASP A 10 1.76 -14.11 8.78
N GLN A 11 2.01 -13.69 7.54
CA GLN A 11 2.20 -12.26 7.21
C GLN A 11 0.86 -11.49 7.10
N PHE A 12 -0.26 -12.20 7.11
CA PHE A 12 -1.61 -11.65 7.01
C PHE A 12 -2.32 -11.63 8.36
N THR A 13 -3.01 -10.51 8.61
CA THR A 13 -3.97 -10.35 9.71
C THR A 13 -5.23 -11.19 9.46
N ALA A 14 -6.11 -11.34 10.47
CA ALA A 14 -7.33 -12.13 10.35
C ALA A 14 -8.25 -11.66 9.20
N ASP A 15 -8.44 -10.35 9.09
CA ASP A 15 -9.23 -9.76 8.00
C ASP A 15 -8.59 -10.00 6.63
N GLU A 16 -7.26 -9.86 6.54
CA GLU A 16 -6.53 -10.11 5.30
C GLU A 16 -6.60 -11.59 4.90
N ARG A 17 -6.63 -12.54 5.85
CA ARG A 17 -6.83 -13.96 5.57
C ARG A 17 -8.20 -14.24 4.95
N LEU A 18 -9.26 -13.59 5.46
CA LEU A 18 -10.59 -13.67 4.85
C LEU A 18 -10.58 -13.16 3.42
N THR A 19 -9.91 -12.02 3.17
CA THR A 19 -9.78 -11.50 1.79
C THR A 19 -8.97 -12.41 0.88
N VAL A 20 -7.97 -13.14 1.40
CA VAL A 20 -7.25 -14.16 0.63
C VAL A 20 -8.19 -15.29 0.25
N ASP A 21 -9.00 -15.80 1.17
CA ASP A 21 -9.94 -16.89 0.87
C ASP A 21 -11.02 -16.49 -0.14
N GLU A 22 -11.55 -15.26 -0.04
CA GLU A 22 -12.48 -14.69 -1.01
C GLU A 22 -11.84 -14.57 -2.39
N THR A 23 -10.62 -14.03 -2.47
CA THR A 23 -9.91 -13.88 -3.75
C THR A 23 -9.55 -15.23 -4.38
N VAL A 24 -9.22 -16.26 -3.57
CA VAL A 24 -9.04 -17.63 -4.07
C VAL A 24 -10.33 -18.16 -4.68
N ARG A 25 -11.48 -18.01 -4.00
CA ARG A 25 -12.77 -18.46 -4.52
C ARG A 25 -13.12 -17.78 -5.84
N ASP A 26 -12.92 -16.46 -5.93
CA ASP A 26 -13.13 -15.70 -7.15
C ASP A 26 -12.23 -16.17 -8.30
N LEU A 27 -10.96 -16.45 -8.01
CA LEU A 27 -10.00 -16.95 -9.00
C LEU A 27 -10.36 -18.36 -9.48
N VAL A 28 -10.80 -19.24 -8.57
CA VAL A 28 -11.29 -20.58 -8.91
C VAL A 28 -12.55 -20.49 -9.77
N GLN A 29 -13.50 -19.62 -9.42
CA GLN A 29 -14.70 -19.41 -10.21
C GLN A 29 -14.39 -18.86 -11.60
N LYS A 30 -13.49 -17.87 -11.71
CA LYS A 30 -13.02 -17.36 -13.01
C LYS A 30 -12.32 -18.44 -13.83
N HIS A 31 -11.53 -19.28 -13.19
CA HIS A 31 -10.88 -20.41 -13.86
C HIS A 31 -11.93 -21.37 -14.42
N LEU A 32 -12.88 -21.81 -13.59
CA LEU A 32 -14.02 -22.65 -13.96
C LEU A 32 -14.80 -22.07 -15.15
N LEU A 33 -15.14 -20.79 -15.10
CA LEU A 33 -15.88 -20.12 -16.18
C LEU A 33 -15.07 -20.07 -17.49
N ARG A 34 -13.74 -19.96 -17.41
CA ARG A 34 -12.87 -19.89 -18.59
C ARG A 34 -12.58 -21.25 -19.21
N THR A 35 -12.35 -22.27 -18.38
CA THR A 35 -11.91 -23.60 -18.83
C THR A 35 -13.02 -24.63 -18.85
N GLY A 36 -14.17 -24.33 -18.24
CA GLY A 36 -15.28 -25.28 -18.05
C GLY A 36 -14.94 -26.46 -17.15
N LYS A 37 -13.78 -26.44 -16.47
CA LYS A 37 -13.24 -27.57 -15.71
C LYS A 37 -12.62 -27.11 -14.40
N ALA A 38 -12.80 -27.93 -13.36
CA ALA A 38 -12.24 -27.66 -12.04
C ALA A 38 -10.71 -27.49 -12.12
N PRO A 39 -10.13 -26.55 -11.36
CA PRO A 39 -8.68 -26.40 -11.33
C PRO A 39 -8.04 -27.66 -10.75
N ASP A 40 -7.01 -28.18 -11.43
CA ASP A 40 -6.23 -29.30 -10.91
C ASP A 40 -5.46 -28.86 -9.65
N SER A 41 -5.04 -29.82 -8.81
CA SER A 41 -4.32 -29.57 -7.56
C SER A 41 -3.05 -28.70 -7.71
N LYS A 42 -2.40 -28.73 -8.87
CA LYS A 42 -1.28 -27.84 -9.20
C LYS A 42 -1.76 -26.41 -9.46
N LYS A 43 -2.87 -26.26 -10.18
CA LYS A 43 -3.48 -24.96 -10.48
C LYS A 43 -4.07 -24.32 -9.23
N GLU A 44 -4.69 -25.08 -8.34
CA GLU A 44 -5.18 -24.57 -7.06
C GLU A 44 -4.07 -23.91 -6.24
N LYS A 45 -2.90 -24.56 -6.14
CA LYS A 45 -1.73 -23.99 -5.44
C LYS A 45 -1.23 -22.70 -6.10
N GLU A 46 -1.23 -22.63 -7.43
CA GLU A 46 -0.88 -21.43 -8.18
C GLU A 46 -1.88 -20.29 -7.90
N LEU A 47 -3.18 -20.58 -7.90
CA LEU A 47 -4.23 -19.59 -7.60
C LEU A 47 -4.17 -19.10 -6.15
N ILE A 48 -3.83 -19.98 -5.19
CA ILE A 48 -3.61 -19.59 -3.80
C ILE A 48 -2.39 -18.68 -3.67
N ALA A 49 -1.30 -18.98 -4.38
CA ALA A 49 -0.12 -18.12 -4.39
C ALA A 49 -0.43 -16.75 -5.02
N GLU A 50 -1.18 -16.73 -6.13
CA GLU A 50 -1.62 -15.50 -6.79
C GLU A 50 -2.54 -14.65 -5.89
N ALA A 51 -3.49 -15.28 -5.20
CA ALA A 51 -4.35 -14.60 -4.22
C ALA A 51 -3.52 -13.93 -3.11
N ARG A 52 -2.53 -14.63 -2.56
CA ARG A 52 -1.62 -14.04 -1.55
C ARG A 52 -0.79 -12.89 -2.12
N GLU A 53 -0.28 -13.02 -3.34
CA GLU A 53 0.46 -11.94 -4.02
C GLU A 53 -0.40 -10.70 -4.22
N THR A 54 -1.65 -10.85 -4.66
CA THR A 54 -2.58 -9.74 -4.87
C THR A 54 -2.93 -9.02 -3.57
N VAL A 55 -3.22 -9.75 -2.49
CA VAL A 55 -3.51 -9.14 -1.18
C VAL A 55 -2.28 -8.44 -0.61
N MET A 56 -1.09 -9.01 -0.72
CA MET A 56 0.16 -8.32 -0.31
C MET A 56 0.43 -7.06 -1.14
N ALA A 57 0.20 -7.11 -2.46
CA ALA A 57 0.35 -5.94 -3.31
C ALA A 57 -0.62 -4.82 -2.90
N ALA A 58 -1.88 -5.17 -2.58
CA ALA A 58 -2.88 -4.23 -2.09
C ALA A 58 -2.48 -3.63 -0.72
N LYS A 59 -1.94 -4.44 0.19
CA LYS A 59 -1.41 -4.00 1.49
C LYS A 59 -0.28 -2.99 1.31
N LEU A 60 0.70 -3.29 0.47
CA LEU A 60 1.81 -2.39 0.16
C LEU A 60 1.33 -1.10 -0.50
N ALA A 61 0.32 -1.17 -1.38
CA ALA A 61 -0.27 0.02 -1.98
C ALA A 61 -0.96 0.92 -0.95
N LYS A 62 -1.72 0.34 -0.01
CA LYS A 62 -2.35 1.07 1.10
C LYS A 62 -1.31 1.73 2.01
N GLU A 63 -0.23 1.03 2.34
CA GLU A 63 0.85 1.59 3.17
C GLU A 63 1.60 2.72 2.46
N LYS A 64 1.85 2.61 1.15
CA LYS A 64 2.41 3.71 0.35
C LYS A 64 1.46 4.92 0.31
N ALA A 65 0.15 4.69 0.15
CA ALA A 65 -0.85 5.77 0.15
C ALA A 65 -0.95 6.48 1.50
N LYS A 66 -0.80 5.75 2.62
CA LYS A 66 -0.70 6.35 3.97
C LYS A 66 0.61 7.09 4.18
N ALA A 67 1.71 6.61 3.62
CA ALA A 67 3.02 7.27 3.72
C ALA A 67 3.06 8.64 3.03
N VAL A 68 2.32 8.82 1.93
CA VAL A 68 2.19 10.12 1.23
C VAL A 68 1.42 11.15 2.05
N LYS A 69 0.59 10.73 3.00
CA LYS A 69 -0.18 11.63 3.89
C LYS A 69 0.59 12.07 5.14
N LYS A 70 1.85 11.67 5.33
CA LYS A 70 2.66 12.25 6.40
C LYS A 70 2.95 13.71 6.05
N PRO A 71 2.51 14.70 6.84
CA PRO A 71 2.78 16.09 6.55
C PRO A 71 4.30 16.26 6.47
N VAL A 72 4.76 16.80 5.35
CA VAL A 72 6.15 17.23 5.16
C VAL A 72 6.54 17.99 6.41
N ARG A 73 7.42 17.42 7.23
CA ARG A 73 7.93 18.10 8.42
C ARG A 73 8.56 19.39 7.91
N LYS A 74 7.90 20.53 8.16
CA LYS A 74 8.39 21.84 7.76
C LYS A 74 9.82 21.96 8.30
N LYS A 75 10.79 22.10 7.39
CA LYS A 75 12.19 22.28 7.78
C LYS A 75 12.28 23.55 8.62
N LYS A 76 13.14 23.54 9.63
CA LYS A 76 13.46 24.76 10.39
C LYS A 76 14.01 25.79 9.41
N PRO A 77 13.66 27.09 9.54
CA PRO A 77 14.05 28.12 8.59
C PRO A 77 15.57 28.31 8.45
N SER A 78 16.36 27.85 9.43
CA SER A 78 17.83 27.83 9.35
C SER A 78 18.40 26.82 8.34
N ALA A 79 17.58 25.92 7.81
CA ALA A 79 17.97 24.88 6.85
C ALA A 79 17.34 25.10 5.46
N LEU A 80 16.76 26.28 5.21
CA LEU A 80 16.23 26.70 3.92
C LEU A 80 17.27 27.56 3.18
N THR A 81 17.38 27.36 1.88
CA THR A 81 18.21 28.22 1.01
C THR A 81 17.50 29.56 0.78
N ALA A 82 18.26 30.64 0.49
CA ALA A 82 17.68 31.98 0.35
C ALA A 82 16.57 32.08 -0.72
N SER A 83 16.56 31.19 -1.73
CA SER A 83 15.49 31.10 -2.73
C SER A 83 14.20 30.46 -2.24
N GLU A 84 14.23 29.74 -1.11
CA GLU A 84 13.06 29.06 -0.54
C GLU A 84 12.42 29.85 0.61
N VAL A 85 13.09 30.90 1.07
CA VAL A 85 12.52 31.87 2.01
C VAL A 85 11.74 32.88 1.17
N GLY A 86 10.43 32.69 1.06
CA GLY A 86 9.55 33.73 0.51
C GLY A 86 9.75 35.02 1.30
N ASP A 87 9.85 36.15 0.58
CA ASP A 87 10.20 37.46 1.12
C ASP A 87 9.51 37.70 2.48
N PHE A 88 10.33 37.99 3.48
CA PHE A 88 9.88 38.22 4.85
C PHE A 88 8.84 39.35 4.88
N ASN A 89 7.56 38.99 5.04
CA ASN A 89 6.46 39.95 5.06
C ASN A 89 6.37 40.61 6.44
N TRP A 90 6.85 41.86 6.54
CA TRP A 90 6.84 42.67 7.75
C TRP A 90 5.44 42.82 8.38
N SER A 91 4.40 42.76 7.57
CA SER A 91 2.99 42.89 7.99
C SER A 91 2.57 41.79 8.97
N ALA A 92 3.10 40.56 8.82
CA ALA A 92 2.79 39.43 9.70
C ALA A 92 3.52 39.50 11.06
N SER A 93 4.52 40.37 11.19
CA SER A 93 5.26 40.55 12.45
C SER A 93 4.56 41.53 13.40
N VAL A 94 3.77 42.46 12.88
CA VAL A 94 3.09 43.49 13.68
C VAL A 94 1.90 42.92 14.49
N GLU A 95 1.27 41.85 14.01
CA GLU A 95 0.13 41.21 14.72
C GLU A 95 0.53 40.52 16.03
N ARG A 96 1.81 40.13 16.22
CA ARG A 96 2.30 39.54 17.48
C ARG A 96 2.64 40.57 18.57
N GLY A 97 2.54 41.87 18.25
CA GLY A 97 2.95 42.97 19.12
C GLY A 97 1.82 43.78 19.75
N LYS A 98 0.55 43.35 19.68
CA LYS A 98 -0.52 43.97 20.48
C LYS A 98 -0.74 43.21 21.79
N ARG A 99 -0.07 43.67 22.84
CA ARG A 99 -0.52 43.58 24.22
C ARG A 99 -0.54 44.98 24.80
#